data_AF-A0A5C5GEK7-F1
#
_entry.id   AF-A0A5C5GEK7-F1
#
_cell.length_a   1.000
_cell.length_b   1.000
_cell.length_c   1.000
_cell.angle_alpha   90.00
_cell.angle_beta   90.00
_cell.angle_gamma   90.00
#
_symmetry.space_group_name_H-M   'P 1'
#
loop_
_entity.id
_entity.type
_entity.pdbx_description
1 polymer ?
#
loop_
_entity_poly.entity_id
_entity_poly.type
_entity_poly.pdbx_seq_one_letter_code
_entity_poly.pdbx_strand_id
1 'polypeptide(L)'
;MLGFLVALLGGFIATNMEETLARPVARALAPRIVVEPGEMKLLAFMLTMLIVAILLAIFDWDSPVGFMLGGTLGWFANRIVAAVRAGIDSRSED
;
A
#
# COMPACT_ATOMS: atom_id res chain seq x y z
N MET A 1 -10.66 11.00 -10.31
CA MET A 1 -9.18 10.95 -10.31
C MET A 1 -8.57 11.16 -8.94
N LEU A 2 -9.15 11.99 -8.06
CA LEU A 2 -8.62 12.19 -6.69
C LEU A 2 -8.53 10.89 -5.89
N GLY A 3 -9.53 10.00 -5.97
CA GLY A 3 -9.48 8.69 -5.32
C GLY A 3 -8.29 7.83 -5.72
N PHE A 4 -7.84 7.92 -6.98
CA PHE A 4 -6.62 7.26 -7.44
C PHE A 4 -5.37 7.84 -6.78
N LEU A 5 -5.22 9.16 -6.75
CA LEU A 5 -4.03 9.81 -6.18
C LEU A 5 -3.91 9.57 -4.67
N VAL A 6 -5.05 9.61 -3.98
CA VAL A 6 -5.12 9.36 -2.53
C VAL A 6 -4.80 7.90 -2.23
N ALA A 7 -5.31 6.97 -3.03
CA ALA A 7 -4.96 5.56 -2.92
C ALA A 7 -3.49 5.29 -3.27
N LEU A 8 -2.93 5.98 -4.25
CA LEU A 8 -1.51 5.91 -4.60
C LEU A 8 -0.63 6.34 -3.42
N LEU A 9 -0.94 7.47 -2.80
CA LEU A 9 -0.25 7.91 -1.58
C LEU A 9 -0.46 6.91 -0.44
N GLY A 10 -1.69 6.43 -0.25
CA GLY A 10 -2.02 5.43 0.77
C GLY A 10 -1.20 4.14 0.63
N GLY A 11 -1.14 3.59 -0.58
CA GLY A 11 -0.35 2.39 -0.88
C GLY A 11 1.14 2.60 -0.65
N PHE A 12 1.67 3.77 -0.99
CA PHE A 12 3.07 4.11 -0.74
C PHE A 12 3.37 4.24 0.76
N ILE A 13 2.52 4.95 1.50
CA ILE A 13 2.69 5.15 2.94
C ILE A 13 2.58 3.81 3.69
N ALA A 14 1.73 2.90 3.21
CA ALA A 14 1.51 1.62 3.84
C ALA A 14 2.79 0.79 4.03
N THR A 15 3.83 0.97 3.21
CA THR A 15 5.09 0.22 3.35
C THR A 15 5.81 0.51 4.66
N ASN A 16 5.48 1.63 5.31
CA ASN A 16 6.08 2.08 6.57
C ASN A 16 5.11 1.98 7.77
N MET A 17 3.89 1.48 7.55
CA MET A 17 2.84 1.42 8.57
C MET A 17 2.86 0.14 9.42
N GLU A 18 3.89 -0.69 9.26
CA GLU A 18 4.01 -1.96 9.97
C GLU A 18 4.01 -1.77 11.49
N GLU A 19 4.83 -0.84 12.00
CA GLU A 19 4.94 -0.61 13.44
C GLU A 19 3.72 0.10 14.03
N THR A 20 3.11 1.00 13.26
CA THR A 20 2.00 1.84 13.71
C THR A 20 0.65 1.13 13.63
N LEU A 21 0.42 0.32 12.59
CA LEU A 21 -0.88 -0.32 12.35
C LEU A 21 -0.80 -1.83 12.54
N ALA A 22 0.13 -2.51 11.86
CA ALA A 22 0.13 -3.97 11.82
C ALA A 22 0.50 -4.59 13.17
N ARG A 23 1.53 -4.09 13.86
CA ARG A 23 1.96 -4.64 15.15
C ARG A 23 0.90 -4.54 16.26
N PRO A 24 0.22 -3.40 16.48
CA PRO A 24 -0.85 -3.32 17.47
C PRO A 24 -2.02 -4.25 17.14
N VAL A 25 -2.43 -4.31 15.87
CA VAL A 25 -3.54 -5.17 15.43
C VAL A 25 -3.16 -6.65 15.55
N ALA A 26 -1.95 -7.04 15.14
CA ALA A 26 -1.46 -8.41 15.30
C ALA A 26 -1.40 -8.83 16.77
N ARG A 27 -0.99 -7.94 17.69
CA ARG A 27 -1.03 -8.22 19.14
C ARG A 27 -2.46 -8.43 19.65
N ALA A 28 -3.42 -7.63 19.17
CA ALA A 28 -4.82 -7.79 19.54
C ALA A 28 -5.42 -9.11 18.99
N LEU A 29 -4.94 -9.57 17.84
CA LEU A 29 -5.37 -10.81 17.20
C LEU A 29 -4.66 -12.06 17.73
N ALA A 30 -3.46 -11.92 18.32
CA ALA A 30 -2.62 -13.02 18.82
C ALA A 30 -3.33 -14.09 19.68
N PRO A 31 -4.36 -13.76 20.51
CA PRO A 31 -5.09 -14.78 21.26
C PRO A 31 -5.88 -15.79 20.40
N ARG A 32 -6.12 -15.47 19.11
CA ARG A 32 -6.96 -16.26 18.20
C ARG A 32 -6.31 -16.54 16.85
N ILE A 33 -5.42 -15.67 16.38
CA ILE A 33 -4.79 -15.73 15.07
C ILE A 33 -3.31 -15.36 15.23
N VAL A 34 -2.43 -16.26 14.80
CA VAL A 34 -0.99 -15.98 14.73
C VAL A 34 -0.71 -15.28 13.40
N VAL A 35 -0.20 -14.06 13.45
CA VAL A 35 0.25 -13.31 12.26
C VAL A 35 1.74 -13.55 12.09
N GLU A 36 2.13 -14.13 10.96
CA GLU A 36 3.52 -14.42 10.69
C GLU A 36 4.32 -13.16 10.32
N PRO A 37 5.65 -13.15 10.52
CA PRO A 37 6.50 -12.03 10.09
C PRO A 37 6.35 -11.68 8.60
N GLY A 38 6.11 -12.68 7.75
CA GLY A 38 5.87 -12.49 6.31
C GLY A 38 4.54 -11.80 5.99
N GLU A 39 3.55 -11.90 6.88
CA GLU A 39 2.21 -11.35 6.71
C GLU A 39 2.08 -9.93 7.26
N MET A 40 3.01 -9.49 8.11
CA MET A 40 2.92 -8.19 8.79
C MET A 40 2.85 -7.01 7.82
N LYS A 41 3.61 -7.07 6.72
CA LYS A 41 3.56 -6.05 5.65
C LYS A 41 2.23 -6.06 4.91
N LEU A 42 1.68 -7.23 4.63
CA LEU A 42 0.39 -7.35 3.98
C LEU A 42 -0.72 -6.81 4.90
N LEU A 43 -0.65 -7.12 6.20
CA LEU A 43 -1.58 -6.60 7.19
C LEU A 43 -1.51 -5.06 7.26
N ALA A 44 -0.30 -4.49 7.28
CA ALA A 44 -0.12 -3.04 7.23
C ALA A 44 -0.76 -2.41 5.98
N PHE A 45 -0.57 -3.05 4.82
CA PHE A 45 -1.22 -2.64 3.57
C PHE A 45 -2.74 -2.68 3.67
N MET A 46 -3.31 -3.81 4.08
CA MET A 46 -4.77 -3.97 4.19
C MET A 46 -5.39 -2.93 5.11
N LEU A 47 -4.78 -2.71 6.29
CA LEU A 47 -5.27 -1.71 7.26
C LEU A 47 -5.16 -0.28 6.71
N THR A 48 -4.05 0.05 6.06
CA THR A 48 -3.86 1.39 5.47
C THR A 48 -4.86 1.63 4.35
N MET A 49 -5.05 0.65 3.46
CA MET A 49 -6.00 0.76 2.35
C MET A 49 -7.45 0.81 2.85
N LEU A 50 -7.77 0.14 3.95
CA LEU A 50 -9.08 0.26 4.59
C LEU A 50 -9.33 1.68 5.09
N ILE A 51 -8.35 2.30 5.77
CA ILE A 51 -8.43 3.70 6.21
C ILE A 51 -8.64 4.63 5.01
N VAL A 52 -7.87 4.43 3.94
CA VAL A 52 -7.98 5.20 2.70
C VAL A 52 -9.37 5.05 2.09
N ALA A 53 -9.91 3.83 2.01
CA ALA A 53 -11.25 3.58 1.48
C ALA A 53 -12.33 4.31 2.28
N ILE A 54 -12.22 4.30 3.62
CA ILE A 54 -13.12 5.05 4.52
C ILE A 54 -13.03 6.55 4.23
N LEU A 55 -11.83 7.10 4.05
CA LEU A 55 -11.67 8.52 3.69
C LEU A 55 -12.32 8.82 2.34
N LEU A 56 -12.09 8.00 1.31
CA LEU A 56 -12.69 8.23 0.00
C LEU A 56 -14.22 8.18 0.02
N ALA A 57 -14.80 7.28 0.83
CA ALA A 57 -16.24 7.19 1.01
C ALA A 57 -16.82 8.44 1.68
N ILE A 58 -16.10 9.04 2.65
CA ILE A 58 -16.53 10.29 3.31
C ILE A 58 -16.52 11.47 2.34
N PHE A 59 -15.52 11.54 1.44
CA PHE A 59 -15.36 12.65 0.49
C PHE A 59 -16.06 12.44 -0.86
N ASP A 60 -16.81 11.35 -1.03
CA ASP A 60 -17.53 10.98 -2.25
C ASP A 60 -16.61 10.91 -3.49
N TRP A 61 -15.35 10.49 -3.27
CA TRP A 61 -14.32 10.38 -4.32
C TRP A 61 -14.35 8.99 -4.97
N ASP A 62 -15.53 8.58 -5.41
CA ASP A 62 -15.80 7.21 -5.84
C ASP A 62 -15.17 6.89 -7.21
N SER A 63 -14.17 6.02 -7.17
CA SER A 63 -13.68 5.31 -8.34
C SER A 63 -13.00 4.03 -7.84
N PRO A 64 -13.73 2.90 -7.77
CA PRO A 64 -13.19 1.65 -7.24
C PRO A 64 -11.96 1.18 -8.02
N VAL A 65 -11.99 1.36 -9.34
CA VAL A 65 -10.86 1.07 -10.23
C VAL A 65 -9.66 1.96 -9.92
N GLY A 66 -9.88 3.28 -9.77
CA GLY A 66 -8.82 4.22 -9.42
C GLY A 66 -8.22 3.93 -8.05
N PHE A 67 -9.03 3.59 -7.06
CA PHE A 67 -8.57 3.20 -5.74
C PHE A 67 -7.67 1.96 -5.78
N MET A 68 -8.12 0.90 -6.47
CA MET A 68 -7.34 -0.34 -6.58
C MET A 68 -6.02 -0.11 -7.31
N LEU A 69 -6.06 0.55 -8.47
CA LEU A 69 -4.85 0.86 -9.25
C LEU A 69 -3.89 1.76 -8.47
N GLY A 70 -4.40 2.80 -7.82
CA GLY A 70 -3.61 3.71 -7.00
C GLY A 70 -2.91 2.94 -5.87
N GLY A 71 -3.67 2.23 -5.05
CA GLY A 71 -3.14 1.45 -3.92
C GLY A 71 -2.06 0.46 -4.32
N THR A 72 -2.29 -0.30 -5.39
CA THR A 72 -1.30 -1.26 -5.91
C THR A 72 -0.04 -0.56 -6.42
N LEU A 73 -0.18 0.48 -7.25
CA LEU A 73 0.97 1.21 -7.77
C LEU A 73 1.78 1.90 -6.66
N GLY A 74 1.09 2.49 -5.68
CA GLY A 74 1.71 3.10 -4.51
C GLY A 74 2.56 2.10 -3.72
N TRP A 75 1.99 0.93 -3.43
CA TRP A 75 2.67 -0.14 -2.70
C TRP A 75 3.94 -0.61 -3.41
N PHE A 76 3.89 -0.69 -4.74
CA PHE A 76 5.02 -1.13 -5.56
C PHE A 76 5.91 0.02 -6.06
N ALA A 77 5.67 1.27 -5.68
CA ALA A 77 6.29 2.44 -6.30
C ALA A 77 7.82 2.36 -6.36
N ASN A 78 8.47 2.06 -5.22
CA ASN A 78 9.93 1.92 -5.18
C ASN A 78 10.46 0.78 -6.06
N ARG A 79 9.71 -0.32 -6.17
CA ARG A 79 10.09 -1.48 -7.01
C ARG A 79 9.95 -1.15 -8.48
N ILE A 80 8.89 -0.45 -8.85
CA ILE A 80 8.65 0.02 -10.22
C ILE A 80 9.76 1.00 -10.62
N VAL A 81 10.08 1.99 -9.78
CA VAL A 81 11.15 2.95 -10.04
C VAL A 81 12.50 2.25 -10.20
N ALA A 82 12.81 1.28 -9.34
CA ALA A 82 14.05 0.49 -9.44
C ALA A 82 14.11 -0.30 -10.75
N ALA A 83 13.02 -0.97 -11.14
CA ALA A 83 12.95 -1.72 -12.40
C ALA A 83 13.11 -0.81 -13.63
N VAL A 84 12.50 0.38 -13.61
CA VAL A 84 12.63 1.37 -14.70
C VAL A 84 14.07 1.87 -14.80
N ARG A 85 14.70 2.20 -13.68
CA ARG A 85 16.11 2.64 -13.66
C ARG A 85 17.03 1.57 -14.24
N ALA A 86 16.89 0.33 -13.78
CA ALA A 86 17.68 -0.79 -14.29
C ALA A 86 17.56 -0.96 -15.82
N GLY A 87 16.36 -0.78 -16.38
CA GLY A 87 16.15 -0.86 -17.84
C GLY A 87 16.66 0.35 -18.63
N ILE A 88 16.83 1.51 -18.00
CA ILE A 88 17.46 2.68 -18.63
C ILE A 88 18.98 2.49 -18.63
N ASP A 89 19.55 2.10 -17.50
CA ASP A 89 20.98 1.89 -17.33
C ASP A 89 21.48 0.82 -18.31
N SER A 90 20.77 -0.31 -18.43
CA SER A 90 21.12 -1.38 -19.37
C SER A 90 21.08 -0.97 -20.85
N ARG A 91 20.31 0.06 -21.20
CA ARG A 91 20.23 0.60 -22.57
C ARG A 91 21.27 1.67 -22.86
N SER A 92 21.93 2.18 -21.83
CA SER A 92 22.97 3.21 -21.97
C SER A 92 24.38 2.62 -22.17
N GLU A 93 24.54 1.33 -21.88
CA GLU A 93 25.77 0.56 -22.08
C GLU A 93 25.84 -0.15 -23.45
N ASP A 94 24.74 -0.15 -24.22
CA ASP A 94 24.63 -0.60 -25.63
C ASP A 94 24.72 0.59 -26.62
#